data_AF-A0A815XPN1-F1
#
_entry.id   AF-A0A815XPN1-F1
#
_cell.length_a   1.000
_cell.length_b   1.000
_cell.length_c   1.000
_cell.angle_alpha   90.00
_cell.angle_beta   90.00
_cell.angle_gamma   90.00
#
_symmetry.space_group_name_H-M   'P 1'
#
loop_
_entity.id
_entity.type
_entity.pdbx_description
1 polymer ?
#
loop_
_entity_poly.entity_id
_entity_poly.type
_entity_poly.pdbx_seq_one_letter_code
_entity_poly.pdbx_strand_id
1 'polypeptide(L)'
;MYEDAENEILFTMGAIFRILSVNYDTETKIWCVKLKLTGDEDEELRVLGEHLRNDIIDSSYPIASLAKLMVRMGQFTKAEQHYLTMLENADF
;
A
#
# COMPACT_ATOMS: atom_id res chain seq x y z
N MET A 1 -35.66 -21.64 14.05
CA MET A 1 -34.22 -21.51 13.73
C MET A 1 -33.95 -20.02 13.76
N TYR A 2 -33.37 -19.52 14.85
CA TYR A 2 -33.00 -18.10 14.93
C TYR A 2 -31.62 -18.00 14.30
N GLU A 3 -31.59 -17.64 13.02
CA GLU A 3 -30.39 -17.05 12.44
C GLU A 3 -30.28 -15.67 13.08
N ASP A 4 -29.35 -15.52 14.03
CA ASP A 4 -28.95 -14.21 14.48
C ASP A 4 -28.45 -13.47 13.24
N ALA A 5 -29.18 -12.42 12.83
CA ALA A 5 -28.86 -11.62 11.66
C ALA A 5 -27.59 -10.80 11.96
N GLU A 6 -26.42 -11.42 11.81
CA GLU A 6 -25.16 -10.71 11.88
C GLU A 6 -25.06 -9.73 10.71
N ASN A 7 -24.77 -8.47 11.02
CA ASN A 7 -24.48 -7.47 10.00
C ASN A 7 -23.01 -7.62 9.59
N GLU A 8 -22.77 -8.18 8.42
CA GLU A 8 -21.44 -8.30 7.84
C GLU A 8 -21.01 -6.98 7.17
N ILE A 9 -19.74 -6.62 7.34
CA ILE A 9 -19.11 -5.49 6.63
C ILE A 9 -17.95 -6.07 5.82
N LEU A 10 -18.05 -5.97 4.50
CA LEU A 10 -17.02 -6.45 3.57
C LEU A 10 -15.97 -5.36 3.30
N PHE A 11 -14.70 -5.74 3.36
CA PHE A 11 -13.59 -4.92 2.89
C PHE A 11 -12.89 -5.59 1.70
N THR A 12 -12.41 -4.79 0.75
CA THR A 12 -11.64 -5.29 -0.39
C THR A 12 -10.25 -5.75 0.05
N MET A 13 -9.70 -6.77 -0.62
CA MET A 13 -8.30 -7.14 -0.46
C MET A 13 -7.40 -5.95 -0.81
N GLY A 14 -6.47 -5.62 0.09
CA GLY A 14 -5.61 -4.45 -0.03
C GLY A 14 -6.17 -3.16 0.58
N ALA A 15 -7.31 -3.22 1.30
CA ALA A 15 -7.77 -2.11 2.11
C ALA A 15 -6.71 -1.73 3.18
N ILE A 16 -6.39 -0.45 3.25
CA ILE A 16 -5.41 0.10 4.19
C ILE A 16 -6.16 0.75 5.35
N PHE A 17 -5.67 0.53 6.57
CA PHE A 17 -6.25 1.10 7.78
C PHE A 17 -5.19 1.84 8.58
N ARG A 18 -5.50 3.06 9.01
CA ARG A 18 -4.69 3.80 9.97
C ARG A 18 -5.05 3.36 11.38
N ILE A 19 -4.03 3.00 12.16
CA ILE A 19 -4.17 2.75 13.60
C ILE A 19 -4.31 4.11 14.30
N LEU A 20 -5.47 4.35 14.93
CA LEU A 20 -5.70 5.55 15.72
C LEU A 20 -5.30 5.35 17.19
N SER A 21 -5.50 4.15 17.73
CA SER A 21 -5.11 3.83 19.10
C SER A 21 -5.03 2.33 19.33
N VAL A 22 -4.19 1.92 20.27
CA VAL A 22 -4.11 0.55 20.78
C VAL A 22 -4.16 0.66 22.31
N ASN A 23 -5.23 0.15 22.91
CA ASN A 23 -5.44 0.26 24.35
C ASN A 23 -5.75 -1.13 24.92
N TYR A 24 -5.25 -1.40 26.13
CA TYR A 24 -5.67 -2.59 26.86
C TYR A 24 -6.91 -2.25 27.68
N ASP A 25 -8.01 -2.95 27.40
CA ASP A 25 -9.22 -2.85 28.21
C ASP A 25 -9.03 -3.70 29.47
N THR A 26 -8.95 -3.03 30.62
CA THR A 26 -8.73 -3.69 31.90
C THR A 26 -9.96 -4.42 32.44
N GLU A 27 -11.17 -4.09 31.99
CA GLU A 27 -12.41 -4.75 32.41
C GLU A 27 -12.60 -6.06 31.63
N THR A 28 -12.55 -5.98 30.31
CA THR A 28 -12.72 -7.15 29.44
C THR A 28 -11.43 -7.96 29.25
N LYS A 29 -10.29 -7.44 29.70
CA LYS A 29 -8.94 -8.06 29.62
C LYS A 29 -8.46 -8.31 28.19
N ILE A 30 -8.94 -7.55 27.21
CA ILE A 30 -8.56 -7.67 25.80
C ILE A 30 -7.83 -6.42 25.29
N TRP A 31 -7.09 -6.56 24.19
CA TRP A 31 -6.55 -5.42 23.47
C TRP A 31 -7.58 -4.89 22.47
N CYS A 32 -7.87 -3.60 22.55
CA CYS A 32 -8.77 -2.88 21.67
C CYS A 32 -7.96 -1.99 20.72
N VAL A 33 -8.12 -2.23 19.43
CA VAL A 33 -7.49 -1.44 18.36
C VAL A 33 -8.55 -0.62 17.66
N LYS A 34 -8.35 0.70 17.59
CA LYS A 34 -9.21 1.59 16.81
C LYS A 34 -8.58 1.83 15.45
N LEU A 35 -9.26 1.38 14.40
CA LEU A 35 -8.83 1.52 13.01
C LEU A 35 -9.71 2.52 12.26
N LYS A 36 -9.11 3.28 11.35
CA LYS A 36 -9.82 4.11 10.37
C LYS A 36 -9.46 3.62 8.97
N LEU A 37 -10.46 3.24 8.17
CA LEU A 37 -10.27 2.94 6.76
C LEU A 37 -9.70 4.18 6.08
N THR A 38 -8.56 4.04 5.43
CA THR A 38 -7.94 5.13 4.67
C THR A 38 -8.52 5.13 3.26
N GLY A 39 -8.88 6.29 2.74
CA GLY A 39 -9.32 6.47 1.35
C GLY A 39 -8.47 7.54 0.65
N ASP A 40 -8.90 7.94 -0.54
CA ASP A 40 -8.22 8.98 -1.34
C ASP A 40 -8.11 10.35 -0.62
N GLU A 41 -8.94 10.56 0.41
CA GLU A 41 -8.93 11.78 1.24
C GLU A 41 -7.93 11.72 2.42
N ASP A 42 -7.15 10.64 2.56
CA ASP A 42 -6.10 10.58 3.57
C ASP A 42 -4.90 11.44 3.13
N GLU A 43 -4.94 12.71 3.51
CA GLU A 43 -3.99 13.74 3.09
C GLU A 43 -2.51 13.36 3.33
N GLU A 44 -2.21 12.68 4.43
CA GLU A 44 -0.84 12.24 4.72
C GLU A 44 -0.38 11.12 3.76
N LEU A 45 -1.26 10.17 3.45
CA LEU A 45 -0.96 9.12 2.47
C LEU A 45 -0.86 9.71 1.05
N ARG A 46 -1.70 10.70 0.73
CA ARG A 46 -1.62 11.44 -0.54
C ARG A 46 -0.28 12.14 -0.69
N VAL A 47 0.12 12.93 0.33
CA VAL A 47 1.39 13.66 0.33
C VAL A 47 2.60 12.73 0.28
N LEU A 48 2.56 11.61 1.01
CA LEU A 48 3.59 10.58 0.95
C LEU A 48 3.68 9.96 -0.45
N GLY A 49 2.52 9.63 -1.05
CA GLY A 49 2.43 9.10 -2.40
C GLY A 49 2.96 10.07 -3.45
N GLU A 50 2.68 11.37 -3.32
CA GLU A 50 3.20 12.42 -4.21
C GLU A 50 4.72 12.59 -4.08
N HIS A 51 5.26 12.59 -2.85
CA HIS A 51 6.71 12.63 -2.64
C HIS A 51 7.40 11.42 -3.27
N LEU A 52 6.90 10.21 -3.00
CA LEU A 52 7.42 8.98 -3.62
C LEU A 52 7.36 9.05 -5.14
N ARG A 53 6.26 9.59 -5.68
CA ARG A 53 6.09 9.77 -7.11
C ARG A 53 7.14 10.72 -7.70
N ASN A 54 7.37 11.87 -7.08
CA ASN A 54 8.34 12.86 -7.57
C ASN A 54 9.79 12.37 -7.48
N ASP A 55 10.13 11.60 -6.45
CA ASP A 55 11.48 11.05 -6.27
C ASP A 55 11.78 9.90 -7.24
N ILE A 56 10.76 9.11 -7.56
CA ILE A 56 10.91 7.86 -8.30
C ILE A 56 10.62 8.04 -9.78
N ILE A 57 9.54 8.74 -10.14
CA ILE A 57 9.13 8.88 -11.54
C ILE A 57 10.14 9.74 -12.29
N ASP A 58 10.78 9.11 -13.27
CA ASP A 58 11.50 9.84 -14.32
C ASP A 58 10.55 10.04 -15.49
N SER A 59 10.23 11.29 -15.80
CA SER A 59 9.33 11.66 -16.90
C SER A 59 9.87 11.22 -18.27
N SER A 60 11.19 11.06 -18.40
CA SER A 60 11.85 10.64 -19.64
C SER A 60 11.75 9.12 -19.85
N TYR A 61 11.69 8.36 -18.75
CA TYR A 61 11.58 6.90 -18.79
C TYR A 61 10.54 6.39 -17.76
N PRO A 62 9.24 6.65 -17.98
CA PRO A 62 8.19 6.31 -17.01
C PRO A 62 8.18 4.83 -16.64
N ILE A 63 8.48 3.94 -17.61
CA ILE A 63 8.49 2.50 -17.40
C ILE A 63 9.67 2.00 -16.56
N ALA A 64 10.80 2.74 -16.54
CA ALA A 64 11.93 2.49 -15.64
C ALA A 64 11.60 2.86 -14.18
N SER A 65 10.60 3.72 -13.95
CA SER A 65 10.21 4.17 -12.63
C SER A 65 9.76 3.02 -11.73
N LEU A 66 9.16 1.97 -12.31
CA LEU A 66 8.77 0.78 -11.54
C LEU A 66 9.98 0.00 -11.02
N ALA A 67 10.99 -0.22 -11.86
CA ALA A 67 12.22 -0.87 -11.40
C ALA A 67 12.97 -0.01 -10.37
N LYS A 68 12.97 1.32 -10.53
CA LYS A 68 13.54 2.25 -9.55
C LYS A 68 12.81 2.19 -8.19
N LEU A 69 11.48 2.03 -8.19
CA LEU A 69 10.71 1.77 -6.97
C LEU A 69 11.13 0.44 -6.32
N MET A 70 11.26 -0.62 -7.11
CA MET A 70 11.69 -1.94 -6.61
C MET A 70 13.07 -1.87 -5.94
N VAL A 71 14.02 -1.11 -6.52
CA VAL A 71 15.34 -0.85 -5.90
C VAL A 71 15.20 -0.16 -4.54
N ARG A 72 14.37 0.89 -4.44
CA ARG A 72 14.12 1.60 -3.17
C ARG A 72 13.53 0.69 -2.09
N MET A 73 12.72 -0.28 -2.51
CA MET A 73 12.12 -1.29 -1.63
C MET A 73 13.05 -2.48 -1.31
N GLY A 74 14.30 -2.47 -1.81
CA GLY A 74 15.26 -3.57 -1.62
C GLY A 74 14.97 -4.83 -2.45
N GLN A 75 14.05 -4.75 -3.42
CA GLN A 75 13.65 -5.86 -4.28
C GLN A 75 14.56 -5.96 -5.52
N PHE A 76 15.87 -6.09 -5.29
CA PHE A 76 16.88 -5.97 -6.34
C PHE A 76 16.71 -6.98 -7.48
N THR A 77 16.43 -8.26 -7.18
CA THR A 77 16.22 -9.29 -8.20
C THR A 77 15.03 -8.98 -9.11
N LYS A 78 13.94 -8.45 -8.54
CA LYS A 78 12.75 -8.05 -9.33
C LYS A 78 13.05 -6.82 -10.17
N ALA A 79 13.81 -5.87 -9.63
CA ALA A 79 14.22 -4.69 -10.36
C ALA A 79 15.11 -5.05 -11.57
N GLU A 80 16.08 -5.95 -11.37
CA GLU A 80 16.97 -6.44 -12.43
C GLU A 80 16.18 -7.13 -13.54
N GLN A 81 15.28 -8.05 -13.19
CA GLN A 81 14.40 -8.72 -14.15
C GLN A 81 13.59 -7.71 -14.96
N HIS A 82 13.02 -6.69 -14.31
CA HIS A 82 12.26 -5.65 -14.98
C HIS A 82 13.11 -4.83 -15.95
N TYR A 83 14.33 -4.45 -15.57
CA TYR A 83 15.26 -3.76 -16.48
C TYR A 83 15.67 -4.62 -17.67
N LEU A 84 15.93 -5.91 -17.46
CA LEU A 84 16.26 -6.84 -18.54
C LEU A 84 15.10 -7.01 -19.52
N THR A 85 13.87 -7.21 -19.01
CA THR A 85 12.67 -7.26 -19.85
C THR A 85 12.47 -5.96 -20.64
N MET A 86 12.78 -4.80 -20.05
CA MET A 86 12.73 -3.53 -20.78
C MET A 86 13.74 -3.48 -21.92
N LEU A 87 14.97 -3.97 -21.71
CA LEU A 87 16.00 -4.02 -22.76
C LEU A 87 15.65 -5.00 -23.88
N GLU A 88 15.05 -6.14 -23.54
CA GLU A 88 14.60 -7.15 -24.53
C GLU A 88 13.46 -6.64 -25.41
N ASN A 89 12.59 -5.78 -24.88
CA ASN A 89 11.45 -5.20 -25.59
C ASN A 89 11.72 -3.79 -26.14
N ALA A 90 12.95 -3.30 -26.04
CA ALA A 90 13.35 -2.04 -26.65
C ALA A 90 13.59 -2.27 -28.15
N ASP A 91 12.54 -2.10 -28.96
CA ASP A 91 12.69 -2.01 -30.41
C ASP A 91 13.54 -0.77 -30.75
N PHE A 92 14.69 -0.97 -31.39
CA PHE A 92 15.56 0.08 -31.93
C PHE A 92 15.20 0.43 -33.38
#